data_AF-D5C001-F1
#
_entry.id   AF-D5C001-F1
#
_cell.length_a   1.000
_cell.length_b   1.000
_cell.length_c   1.000
_cell.angle_alpha   90.00
_cell.angle_beta   90.00
_cell.angle_gamma   90.00
#
_symmetry.space_group_name_H-M   'P 1'
#
loop_
_entity.id
_entity.type
_entity.pdbx_description
1 polymer ?
#
loop_
_entity_poly.entity_id
_entity_poly.type
_entity_poly.pdbx_seq_one_letter_code
_entity_poly.pdbx_strand_id
1 'polypeptide(L)'
;MRLTIVRFWKCGAIIRFIFVVLIISHLIQGVNAQEVVVNPSVPETTLTRSALRAIFSMRLRTWPDGSLIKVFVLSDNSPLHVQFSKKILNIFPYQLRRTWDRLVYSGTGQAPNEVNSIKEMCNKVASTPGAIGYLAEENIDAQVRKVKVVRVE
;
A
#
# COMPACT_ATOMS: atom_id res chain seq x y z
N MET A 1 20.28 -64.52 -17.99
CA MET A 1 21.17 -63.57 -18.67
C MET A 1 20.36 -62.32 -19.05
N ARG A 2 20.70 -61.15 -18.46
CA ARG A 2 20.32 -59.74 -18.78
C ARG A 2 18.82 -59.37 -18.84
N LEU A 3 18.22 -58.75 -17.82
CA LEU A 3 18.18 -57.31 -17.43
C LEU A 3 17.64 -56.29 -18.47
N THR A 4 16.68 -55.49 -17.98
CA THR A 4 16.36 -54.05 -18.26
C THR A 4 15.61 -53.61 -19.53
N ILE A 5 14.30 -53.33 -19.41
CA ILE A 5 13.59 -52.24 -20.12
C ILE A 5 12.43 -51.69 -19.25
N VAL A 6 12.72 -50.94 -18.18
CA VAL A 6 11.69 -50.15 -17.45
C VAL A 6 12.28 -48.79 -17.02
N ARG A 7 12.80 -47.99 -17.95
CA ARG A 7 13.38 -46.66 -17.61
C ARG A 7 13.20 -45.59 -18.71
N PHE A 8 12.05 -45.49 -19.38
CA PHE A 8 11.84 -44.38 -20.35
C PHE A 8 10.63 -43.48 -20.08
N TRP A 9 9.63 -43.91 -19.28
CA TRP A 9 8.45 -43.09 -18.98
C TRP A 9 8.63 -42.12 -17.80
N LYS A 10 9.66 -42.27 -16.97
CA LYS A 10 9.82 -41.46 -15.76
C LYS A 10 10.35 -40.04 -16.03
N CYS A 11 11.10 -39.80 -17.11
CA CYS A 11 11.70 -38.48 -17.38
C CYS A 11 10.69 -37.40 -17.81
N GLY A 12 9.67 -37.75 -18.61
CA GLY A 12 8.67 -36.78 -19.07
C GLY A 12 7.73 -36.28 -17.97
N ALA A 13 7.44 -37.13 -16.98
CA ALA A 13 6.62 -36.76 -15.82
C ALA A 13 7.37 -35.80 -14.88
N ILE A 14 8.68 -36.03 -14.67
CA ILE A 14 9.52 -35.18 -13.82
C ILE A 14 9.68 -33.78 -14.44
N ILE A 15 9.89 -33.69 -15.77
CA ILE A 15 10.02 -32.41 -16.47
C ILE A 15 8.71 -31.61 -16.41
N ARG A 16 7.55 -32.26 -16.60
CA ARG A 16 6.24 -31.61 -16.43
C ARG A 16 6.00 -31.15 -14.99
N PHE A 17 6.39 -31.95 -14.01
CA PHE A 17 6.25 -31.59 -12.59
C PHE A 17 7.13 -30.38 -12.21
N ILE A 18 8.37 -30.33 -12.71
CA ILE A 18 9.27 -29.18 -12.52
C ILE A 18 8.70 -27.92 -13.17
N PHE A 19 8.13 -28.01 -14.36
CA PHE A 19 7.47 -26.88 -15.03
C PHE A 19 6.24 -26.38 -14.27
N VAL A 20 5.43 -27.29 -13.72
CA VAL A 20 4.26 -26.93 -12.89
C VAL A 20 4.69 -26.27 -11.58
N VAL A 21 5.74 -26.78 -10.92
CA VAL A 21 6.28 -26.18 -9.69
C VAL A 21 6.89 -24.78 -9.95
N LEU A 22 7.56 -24.56 -11.09
CA LEU A 22 8.08 -23.25 -11.49
C LEU A 22 6.99 -22.23 -11.81
N ILE A 23 5.84 -22.66 -12.34
CA ILE A 23 4.68 -21.78 -12.56
C ILE A 23 4.01 -21.43 -11.22
N ILE A 24 3.90 -22.39 -10.30
CA ILE A 24 3.29 -22.18 -8.98
C ILE A 24 4.14 -21.22 -8.12
N SER A 25 5.47 -21.27 -8.21
CA SER A 25 6.36 -20.39 -7.44
C SER A 25 6.28 -18.91 -7.85
N HIS A 26 5.92 -18.62 -9.11
CA HIS A 26 5.68 -17.23 -9.56
C HIS A 26 4.35 -16.64 -9.08
N LEU A 27 3.40 -17.45 -8.58
CA LEU A 27 2.12 -16.95 -8.07
C LEU A 27 2.18 -16.45 -6.62
N ILE A 28 3.27 -16.72 -5.90
CA ILE A 28 3.41 -16.28 -4.50
C ILE A 28 3.94 -14.84 -4.51
N GLN A 29 3.08 -13.88 -4.86
CA GLN A 29 3.38 -12.48 -4.53
C GLN A 29 3.24 -12.30 -3.01
N GLY A 30 4.33 -11.87 -2.38
CA GLY A 30 4.43 -11.69 -0.93
C GLY A 30 3.28 -10.84 -0.38
N VAL A 31 2.66 -11.33 0.69
CA VAL A 31 1.65 -10.58 1.45
C VAL A 31 2.40 -9.63 2.39
N ASN A 32 2.93 -8.53 1.84
CA ASN A 32 3.52 -7.51 2.70
C ASN A 32 2.38 -6.78 3.40
N ALA A 33 2.47 -6.62 4.71
CA ALA A 33 1.52 -5.86 5.49
C ALA A 33 1.71 -4.36 5.19
N GLN A 34 0.65 -3.70 4.73
CA GLN A 34 0.66 -2.25 4.52
C GLN A 34 0.34 -1.55 5.82
N GLU A 35 1.21 -0.62 6.19
CA GLU A 35 1.05 0.18 7.38
C GLU A 35 0.87 1.65 7.05
N VAL A 36 0.10 2.33 7.90
CA VAL A 36 -0.03 3.78 7.85
C VAL A 36 1.11 4.38 8.64
N VAL A 37 1.80 5.32 8.02
CA VAL A 37 2.91 6.06 8.64
C VAL A 37 2.59 7.55 8.64
N VAL A 38 3.02 8.23 9.70
CA VAL A 38 2.86 9.66 9.87
C VAL A 38 4.19 10.30 10.24
N ASN A 39 4.27 11.62 10.06
CA ASN A 39 5.34 12.40 10.63
C ASN A 39 5.31 12.32 12.17
N PRO A 40 6.47 12.27 12.85
CA PRO A 40 6.52 12.29 14.32
C PRO A 40 5.78 13.48 14.98
N SER A 41 5.57 14.59 14.27
CA SER A 41 4.81 15.74 14.79
C SER A 41 3.31 15.49 14.96
N VAL A 42 2.74 14.44 14.34
CA VAL A 42 1.30 14.16 14.42
C VAL A 42 0.96 13.67 15.84
N PRO A 43 -0.10 14.15 16.50
CA PRO A 43 -0.42 13.69 17.86
C PRO A 43 -1.03 12.28 17.89
N GLU A 44 -1.71 11.89 16.81
CA GLU A 44 -2.44 10.64 16.72
C GLU A 44 -1.51 9.41 16.66
N THR A 45 -1.72 8.48 17.60
CA THR A 45 -1.06 7.16 17.62
C THR A 45 -1.96 6.06 17.07
N THR A 46 -3.27 6.32 17.02
CA THR A 46 -4.29 5.38 16.52
C THR A 46 -5.26 6.13 15.62
N LEU A 47 -5.62 5.52 14.49
CA LEU A 47 -6.62 6.06 13.56
C LEU A 47 -7.64 5.00 13.19
N THR A 48 -8.88 5.44 13.00
CA THR A 48 -9.96 4.57 12.53
C THR A 48 -9.89 4.44 11.00
N ARG A 49 -10.40 3.33 10.45
CA ARG A 49 -10.52 3.18 8.99
C ARG A 49 -11.37 4.27 8.35
N SER A 50 -12.41 4.75 9.03
CA SER A 50 -13.26 5.84 8.55
C SER A 50 -12.49 7.17 8.52
N ALA A 51 -11.68 7.47 9.53
CA ALA A 51 -10.80 8.63 9.56
C ALA A 51 -9.78 8.56 8.42
N LEU A 52 -9.10 7.42 8.23
CA LEU A 52 -8.18 7.24 7.11
C LEU A 52 -8.87 7.44 5.76
N ARG A 53 -10.07 6.88 5.56
CA ARG A 53 -10.82 7.09 4.33
C ARG A 53 -11.13 8.56 4.10
N ALA A 54 -11.55 9.28 5.15
CA ALA A 54 -11.81 10.72 5.06
C ALA A 54 -10.55 11.53 4.76
N ILE A 55 -9.41 11.17 5.35
CA ILE A 55 -8.11 11.83 5.12
C ILE A 55 -7.66 11.61 3.66
N PHE A 56 -7.56 10.36 3.23
CA PHE A 56 -7.07 10.04 1.88
C PHE A 56 -8.06 10.45 0.79
N SER A 57 -9.36 10.56 1.08
CA SER A 57 -10.34 11.17 0.17
C SER A 57 -10.34 12.71 0.22
N MET A 58 -9.40 13.33 0.95
CA MET A 58 -9.26 14.79 1.10
C MET A 58 -10.48 15.51 1.72
N ARG A 59 -11.31 14.77 2.49
CA ARG A 59 -12.46 15.29 3.24
C ARG A 59 -12.06 15.81 4.62
N LEU A 60 -11.17 15.10 5.31
CA LEU A 60 -10.55 15.56 6.56
C LEU A 60 -9.17 16.12 6.23
N ARG A 61 -8.96 17.41 6.54
CA ARG A 61 -7.75 18.17 6.12
C ARG A 61 -6.94 18.73 7.29
N THR A 62 -7.42 18.58 8.52
CA THR A 62 -6.77 19.04 9.74
C THR A 62 -6.73 17.92 10.77
N TRP A 63 -5.63 17.83 11.49
CA TRP A 63 -5.51 17.02 12.70
C TRP A 63 -6.32 17.65 13.85
N PRO A 64 -6.60 16.92 14.94
CA PRO A 64 -7.36 17.47 16.08
C PRO A 64 -6.71 18.68 16.76
N ASP A 65 -5.39 18.83 16.65
CA ASP A 65 -4.64 19.99 17.13
C ASP A 65 -4.73 21.21 16.19
N GLY A 66 -5.46 21.10 15.07
CA GLY A 66 -5.63 22.15 14.06
C GLY A 66 -4.54 22.19 12.99
N SER A 67 -3.47 21.40 13.10
CA SER A 67 -2.42 21.34 12.10
C SER A 67 -2.91 20.72 10.79
N LEU A 68 -2.37 21.16 9.65
CA LEU A 68 -2.79 20.67 8.33
C LEU A 68 -2.31 19.25 8.08
N ILE A 69 -3.18 18.42 7.52
CA ILE A 69 -2.82 17.07 7.06
C ILE A 69 -2.18 17.18 5.67
N LYS A 70 -0.94 16.70 5.55
CA LYS A 70 -0.24 16.61 4.27
C LYS A 70 -0.24 15.16 3.79
N VAL A 71 -1.13 14.84 2.86
CA VAL A 71 -1.30 13.48 2.35
C VAL A 71 -0.32 13.23 1.20
N PHE A 72 0.44 12.13 1.30
CA PHE A 72 1.29 11.62 0.23
C PHE A 72 0.79 10.26 -0.25
N VAL A 73 0.78 10.06 -1.58
CA VAL A 73 0.31 8.82 -2.23
C VAL A 73 1.27 8.40 -3.33
N LEU A 74 1.38 7.10 -3.58
CA LEU A 74 2.03 6.58 -4.78
C LEU A 74 1.05 6.61 -5.96
N SER A 75 1.57 6.45 -7.18
CA SER A 75 0.77 6.35 -8.40
C SER A 75 -0.29 5.25 -8.33
N ASP A 76 -1.40 5.44 -9.06
CA ASP A 76 -2.58 4.54 -9.02
C ASP A 76 -2.25 3.08 -9.39
N ASN A 77 -1.22 2.90 -10.24
CA ASN A 77 -0.76 1.61 -10.71
C ASN A 77 0.26 0.95 -9.77
N SER A 78 0.72 1.66 -8.74
CA SER A 78 1.63 1.11 -7.74
C SER A 78 0.97 -0.06 -7.02
N PRO A 79 1.59 -1.26 -6.98
CA PRO A 79 1.04 -2.39 -6.23
C PRO A 79 0.78 -2.05 -4.76
N LEU A 80 1.64 -1.20 -4.17
CA LEU A 80 1.48 -0.76 -2.79
C LEU A 80 0.25 0.15 -2.62
N HIS A 81 0.02 1.08 -3.54
CA HIS A 81 -1.19 1.91 -3.54
C HIS A 81 -2.46 1.07 -3.72
N VAL A 82 -2.46 0.13 -4.68
CA VAL A 82 -3.58 -0.78 -4.93
C VAL A 82 -3.93 -1.58 -3.69
N GLN A 83 -2.92 -2.13 -3.01
CA GLN A 83 -3.12 -2.91 -1.79
C GLN A 83 -3.60 -2.04 -0.62
N PHE A 84 -2.99 -0.88 -0.40
CA PHE A 84 -3.39 0.08 0.63
C PHE A 84 -4.86 0.49 0.46
N SER A 85 -5.23 0.94 -0.74
CA SER A 85 -6.60 1.36 -1.06
C SER A 85 -7.62 0.24 -0.80
N LYS A 86 -7.33 -0.97 -1.27
CA LYS A 86 -8.26 -2.11 -1.11
C LYS A 86 -8.32 -2.64 0.32
N LYS A 87 -7.18 -2.85 0.99
CA LYS A 87 -7.12 -3.57 2.28
C LYS A 87 -7.35 -2.66 3.48
N ILE A 88 -6.79 -1.45 3.46
CA ILE A 88 -6.87 -0.48 4.55
C ILE A 88 -8.08 0.44 4.35
N LEU A 89 -8.17 1.08 3.19
CA LEU A 89 -9.26 2.01 2.90
C LEU A 89 -10.54 1.34 2.40
N ASN A 90 -10.56 0.03 2.13
CA ASN A 90 -11.73 -0.70 1.61
C ASN A 90 -12.42 -0.01 0.41
N ILE A 91 -11.64 0.56 -0.49
CA ILE A 91 -12.10 1.19 -1.74
C ILE A 91 -11.14 0.86 -2.88
N PHE A 92 -11.60 0.92 -4.11
CA PHE A 92 -10.73 0.71 -5.27
C PHE A 92 -9.96 2.00 -5.63
N PRO A 93 -8.71 1.91 -6.12
CA PRO A 93 -7.91 3.08 -6.52
C PRO A 93 -8.64 4.05 -7.44
N TYR A 94 -9.36 3.54 -8.46
CA TYR A 94 -10.11 4.39 -9.39
C TYR A 94 -11.24 5.19 -8.72
N GLN A 95 -11.82 4.68 -7.62
CA GLN A 95 -12.85 5.40 -6.86
C GLN A 95 -12.24 6.56 -6.08
N LEU A 96 -11.04 6.32 -5.54
CA LEU A 96 -10.27 7.32 -4.82
C LEU A 96 -9.80 8.42 -5.79
N ARG A 97 -9.23 8.05 -6.94
CA ARG A 97 -8.86 8.96 -8.04
C ARG A 97 -10.04 9.81 -8.50
N ARG A 98 -11.19 9.19 -8.79
CA ARG A 98 -12.42 9.92 -9.16
C ARG A 98 -12.85 10.95 -8.12
N THR A 99 -12.63 10.66 -6.83
CA THR A 99 -12.93 11.61 -5.76
C THR A 99 -12.01 12.83 -5.84
N TRP A 100 -10.71 12.62 -6.06
CA TRP A 100 -9.74 13.69 -6.24
C TRP A 100 -10.01 14.52 -7.50
N ASP A 101 -10.27 13.87 -8.64
CA ASP A 101 -10.57 14.55 -9.90
C ASP A 101 -11.78 15.46 -9.77
N ARG A 102 -12.84 15.00 -9.08
CA ARG A 102 -14.01 15.84 -8.79
C ARG A 102 -13.62 17.08 -7.98
N LEU A 103 -12.80 16.93 -6.93
CA LEU A 103 -12.37 18.07 -6.11
C LEU A 103 -11.59 19.10 -6.93
N VAL A 104 -10.66 18.63 -7.77
CA VAL A 104 -9.82 19.49 -8.61
C VAL A 104 -10.64 20.19 -9.69
N TYR A 105 -11.42 19.45 -10.48
CA TYR A 105 -12.17 20.00 -11.60
C TYR A 105 -13.32 20.93 -11.19
N SER A 106 -13.89 20.73 -9.99
CA SER A 106 -14.88 21.66 -9.43
C SER A 106 -14.25 22.87 -8.72
N GLY A 107 -12.92 22.90 -8.55
CA GLY A 107 -12.23 23.94 -7.79
C GLY A 107 -12.48 23.90 -6.28
N THR A 108 -13.08 22.82 -5.75
CA THR A 108 -13.44 22.70 -4.31
C THR A 108 -12.32 22.08 -3.45
N GLY A 109 -11.22 21.69 -4.08
CA GLY A 109 -10.08 21.14 -3.36
C GLY A 109 -8.90 20.78 -4.26
N GLN A 110 -7.92 20.15 -3.64
CA GLN A 110 -6.72 19.65 -4.29
C GLN A 110 -6.61 18.14 -4.08
N ALA A 111 -5.95 17.48 -5.03
CA ALA A 111 -5.54 16.09 -4.88
C ALA A 111 -4.40 15.97 -3.84
N PRO A 112 -4.16 14.76 -3.28
CA PRO A 112 -2.95 14.50 -2.50
C PRO A 112 -1.67 14.73 -3.29
N ASN A 113 -0.54 14.80 -2.58
CA ASN A 113 0.77 14.90 -3.22
C ASN A 113 1.21 13.51 -3.69
N GLU A 114 1.41 13.35 -5.01
CA GLU A 114 1.92 12.10 -5.57
C GLU A 114 3.45 12.03 -5.42
N VAL A 115 3.96 10.87 -5.02
CA VAL A 115 5.39 10.55 -4.94
C VAL A 115 5.74 9.40 -5.87
N ASN A 116 6.96 9.39 -6.40
CA ASN A 116 7.37 8.47 -7.45
C ASN A 116 7.99 7.18 -6.93
N SER A 117 8.34 7.12 -5.64
CA SER A 117 8.99 5.96 -5.04
C SER A 117 8.70 5.82 -3.54
N ILE A 118 8.93 4.61 -3.02
CA ILE A 118 8.83 4.31 -1.58
C ILE A 118 9.84 5.15 -0.78
N LYS A 119 11.06 5.33 -1.30
CA LYS A 119 12.08 6.19 -0.68
C LYS A 119 11.61 7.64 -0.60
N GLU A 120 11.01 8.15 -1.67
CA GLU A 120 10.44 9.50 -1.69
C GLU A 120 9.26 9.63 -0.70
N MET A 121 8.37 8.63 -0.63
CA MET A 121 7.30 8.56 0.37
C MET A 121 7.86 8.72 1.80
N CYS A 122 8.83 7.89 2.16
CA CYS A 122 9.45 7.94 3.49
C CYS A 122 10.08 9.31 3.77
N ASN A 123 10.88 9.84 2.84
CA ASN A 123 11.52 11.14 2.99
C ASN A 123 10.50 12.28 3.15
N LYS A 124 9.45 12.28 2.33
CA LYS A 124 8.42 13.33 2.36
C LYS A 124 7.61 13.28 3.66
N VAL A 125 7.22 12.09 4.12
CA VAL A 125 6.52 11.94 5.40
C VAL A 125 7.42 12.34 6.56
N ALA A 126 8.69 11.95 6.59
CA ALA A 126 9.63 12.28 7.65
C ALA A 126 9.95 13.79 7.73
N SER A 127 10.07 14.46 6.59
CA SER A 127 10.47 15.88 6.50
C SER A 127 9.31 16.88 6.57
N THR A 128 8.06 16.42 6.48
CA THR A 128 6.88 17.30 6.42
C THR A 128 6.04 17.16 7.68
N PRO A 129 6.01 18.17 8.58
CA PRO A 129 5.12 18.18 9.73
C PRO A 129 3.65 17.97 9.33
N GLY A 130 2.92 17.17 10.10
CA GLY A 130 1.52 16.84 9.83
C GLY A 130 1.31 15.87 8.66
N ALA A 131 2.36 15.29 8.11
CA ALA A 131 2.24 14.39 6.97
C ALA A 131 1.75 12.98 7.33
N ILE A 132 1.09 12.36 6.36
CA ILE A 132 0.62 10.98 6.39
C ILE A 132 0.87 10.31 5.05
N GLY A 133 1.25 9.04 5.10
CA GLY A 133 1.42 8.17 3.96
C GLY A 133 1.25 6.70 4.38
N TYR A 134 1.77 5.81 3.57
CA TYR A 134 1.74 4.37 3.84
C TYR A 134 2.98 3.70 3.25
N LEU A 135 3.44 2.66 3.94
CA LEU A 135 4.63 1.88 3.58
C LEU A 135 4.35 0.39 3.82
N ALA A 136 5.15 -0.47 3.20
CA ALA A 136 5.23 -1.86 3.63
C ALA A 136 6.07 -1.95 4.91
N GLU A 137 5.79 -2.92 5.78
CA GLU A 137 6.49 -3.08 7.08
C GLU A 137 8.02 -3.05 6.93
N GLU A 138 8.55 -3.72 5.91
CA GLU A 138 9.99 -3.80 5.63
C GLU A 138 10.63 -2.47 5.18
N ASN A 139 9.82 -1.46 4.85
CA ASN A 139 10.29 -0.15 4.39
C ASN A 139 10.09 0.97 5.42
N ILE A 140 9.62 0.64 6.63
CA ILE A 140 9.44 1.62 7.69
C ILE A 140 10.81 1.94 8.31
N ASP A 141 11.21 3.21 8.21
CA ASP A 141 12.39 3.77 8.87
C ASP A 141 12.00 4.41 10.21
N ALA A 142 12.94 4.52 11.15
CA ALA A 142 12.79 5.18 12.45
C ALA A 142 12.41 6.67 12.35
N GLN A 143 12.58 7.29 11.19
CA GLN A 143 12.24 8.70 10.94
C GLN A 143 10.74 8.95 10.79
N VAL A 144 9.95 7.91 10.50
CA VAL A 144 8.49 7.99 10.41
C VAL A 144 7.88 7.17 11.54
N ARG A 145 6.70 7.56 11.99
CA ARG A 145 6.00 6.83 13.05
C ARG A 145 4.84 6.02 12.46
N LYS A 146 4.78 4.73 12.79
CA LYS A 146 3.64 3.86 12.49
C LYS A 146 2.42 4.23 13.33
N VAL A 147 1.25 4.22 12.73
CA VAL A 147 -0.04 4.50 13.39
C VAL A 147 -0.89 3.23 13.40
N LYS A 148 -1.48 2.91 14.56
CA LYS A 148 -2.35 1.75 14.68
C LYS A 148 -3.69 2.01 13.97
N VAL A 149 -4.11 1.10 13.09
CA VAL A 149 -5.40 1.21 12.41
C VAL A 149 -6.46 0.35 13.09
N VAL A 150 -7.51 0.99 13.61
CA VAL A 150 -8.65 0.29 14.25
C VAL A 150 -9.87 0.26 13.34
N ARG A 151 -10.64 -0.83 13.40
CA ARG A 151 -12.00 -0.90 12.86
C ARG A 151 -12.93 -0.36 13.94
N VAL A 152 -13.73 0.65 13.59
CA VAL A 152 -14.88 1.04 14.40
C VAL A 152 -16.05 0.25 13.82
N GLU A 153 -16.62 -0.65 14.63
CA GLU A 153 -17.86 -1.39 14.32
C GLU A 153 -19.08 -0.48 14.45
#